data_AF-A0A660QXS5-F1
#
_entry.id   AF-A0A660QXS5-F1
#
_cell.length_a   1.000
_cell.length_b   1.000
_cell.length_c   1.000
_cell.angle_alpha   90.00
_cell.angle_beta   90.00
_cell.angle_gamma   90.00
#
_symmetry.space_group_name_H-M   'P 1'
#
loop_
_entity.id
_entity.type
_entity.pdbx_description
1 polymer ?
#
loop_
_entity_poly.entity_id
_entity_poly.type
_entity_poly.pdbx_seq_one_letter_code
_entity_poly.pdbx_strand_id
1 'polypeptide(L)'
;MTKEIEMNVGTQPLDAIMTEKEIKNTDLVSVAPPGFITHKQIQKGRKGRRLTMHMQQKVLDTLNIYSAPESYEWADLFTYRGKKDL
;
A
#
# COMPACT_ATOMS: atom_id res chain seq x y z
N MET A 1 23.68 -10.41 14.92
CA MET A 1 23.64 -10.43 13.45
C MET A 1 22.38 -9.71 12.99
N THR A 2 22.49 -8.43 12.67
CA THR A 2 21.41 -7.66 12.02
C THR A 2 21.24 -8.20 10.62
N LYS A 3 20.24 -9.06 10.40
CA LYS A 3 19.80 -9.40 9.04
C LYS A 3 19.42 -8.08 8.37
N GLU A 4 20.24 -7.62 7.43
CA GLU A 4 19.89 -6.48 6.57
C GLU A 4 18.58 -6.85 5.88
N ILE A 5 17.49 -6.25 6.34
CA ILE A 5 16.19 -6.41 5.71
C ILE A 5 16.29 -5.60 4.42
N GLU A 6 16.32 -6.30 3.30
CA GLU A 6 16.30 -5.67 1.99
C GLU A 6 15.05 -4.77 1.91
N MET A 7 15.27 -3.45 2.02
CA MET A 7 14.20 -2.45 2.11
C MET A 7 13.51 -2.25 0.77
N ASN A 8 14.10 -2.77 -0.31
CA ASN A 8 13.54 -2.75 -1.65
C ASN A 8 13.05 -4.16 -1.97
N VAL A 9 11.75 -4.30 -2.18
CA VAL A 9 11.05 -5.55 -2.46
C VAL A 9 10.49 -5.57 -3.90
N GLY A 10 10.98 -4.66 -4.76
CA GLY A 10 10.53 -4.50 -6.14
C GLY A 10 9.15 -3.84 -6.25
N THR A 11 8.83 -3.31 -7.43
CA THR A 11 7.53 -2.69 -7.71
C THR A 11 6.40 -3.63 -7.32
N GLN A 12 5.43 -3.10 -6.58
CA GLN A 12 4.31 -3.90 -6.08
C GLN A 12 3.14 -3.88 -7.07
N PRO A 13 2.34 -4.95 -7.15
CA PRO A 13 1.10 -5.00 -7.95
C PRO A 13 0.18 -3.79 -7.74
N LEU A 14 0.17 -3.21 -6.53
CA LEU A 14 -0.48 -1.94 -6.23
C LEU A 14 -0.20 -0.83 -7.25
N ASP A 15 1.04 -0.69 -7.73
CA ASP A 15 1.39 0.36 -8.69
C ASP A 15 0.73 0.15 -10.05
N ALA A 16 0.64 -1.11 -10.50
CA ALA A 16 -0.04 -1.47 -11.74
C ALA A 16 -1.55 -1.19 -11.63
N ILE A 17 -2.19 -1.62 -10.53
CA ILE A 17 -3.62 -1.38 -10.28
C ILE A 17 -3.93 0.13 -10.27
N MET A 18 -3.14 0.91 -9.54
CA MET A 18 -3.35 2.35 -9.45
C MET A 18 -3.12 3.04 -10.80
N THR A 19 -2.17 2.55 -11.61
CA THR A 19 -1.89 3.10 -12.93
C THR A 19 -3.00 2.75 -13.93
N GLU A 20 -3.47 1.51 -13.94
CA GLU A 20 -4.53 1.02 -14.83
C GLU A 20 -5.86 1.74 -14.58
N LYS A 21 -6.18 2.00 -13.31
CA LYS A 21 -7.42 2.70 -12.92
C LYS A 21 -7.28 4.22 -12.81
N GLU A 22 -6.13 4.77 -13.22
CA GLU A 22 -5.80 6.20 -13.14
C GLU A 22 -5.93 6.81 -11.72
N ILE A 23 -5.77 5.97 -10.68
CA ILE A 23 -5.92 6.37 -9.28
C ILE A 23 -4.67 7.12 -8.83
N LYS A 24 -4.84 8.36 -8.38
CA LYS A 24 -3.75 9.15 -7.81
C LYS A 24 -3.63 8.88 -6.32
N ASN A 25 -2.42 9.06 -5.78
CA ASN A 25 -2.21 8.94 -4.34
C ASN A 25 -3.09 9.91 -3.54
N THR A 26 -3.40 11.08 -4.11
CA THR A 26 -4.27 12.08 -3.50
C THR A 26 -5.70 11.60 -3.35
N ASP A 27 -6.18 10.79 -4.30
CA ASP A 27 -7.54 10.25 -4.28
C ASP A 27 -7.72 9.25 -3.14
N LEU A 28 -6.69 8.44 -2.88
CA LEU A 28 -6.67 7.56 -1.70
C LEU A 28 -6.59 8.35 -0.38
N VAL A 29 -5.76 9.40 -0.33
CA VAL A 29 -5.63 10.22 0.89
C VAL A 29 -6.92 11.00 1.18
N SER A 30 -7.69 11.40 0.16
CA SER A 30 -8.91 12.19 0.33
C SER A 30 -10.09 11.38 0.85
N VAL A 31 -10.15 10.07 0.57
CA VAL A 31 -11.19 9.17 1.12
C VAL A 31 -10.85 8.62 2.50
N ALA A 32 -9.57 8.62 2.87
CA ALA A 32 -9.13 8.13 4.17
C ALA A 32 -9.40 9.15 5.29
N PRO A 33 -9.65 8.70 6.54
CA PRO A 33 -9.71 9.60 7.68
C PRO A 33 -8.43 10.44 7.83
N PRO A 34 -8.52 11.71 8.29
CA PRO A 34 -7.35 12.56 8.49
C PRO A 34 -6.28 11.90 9.37
N GLY A 35 -5.03 11.86 8.88
CA GLY A 35 -3.91 11.24 9.59
C GLY A 35 -3.84 9.71 9.50
N PHE A 36 -4.79 9.05 8.83
CA PHE A 36 -4.78 7.59 8.67
C PHE A 36 -3.62 7.13 7.77
N ILE A 37 -3.52 7.74 6.57
CA ILE A 37 -2.51 7.47 5.56
C ILE A 37 -2.06 8.76 4.88
N THR A 38 -0.83 8.78 4.39
CA THR A 38 -0.20 9.93 3.72
C THR A 38 0.22 9.58 2.29
N HIS A 39 0.33 10.60 1.43
CA HIS A 39 0.84 10.45 0.06
C HIS A 39 2.19 9.71 0.01
N LYS A 40 3.09 9.99 0.96
CA LYS A 40 4.42 9.35 1.04
C LYS A 40 4.32 7.86 1.40
N GLN A 41 3.38 7.47 2.24
CA GLN A 41 3.18 6.06 2.62
C GLN A 41 2.65 5.24 1.44
N ILE A 42 1.69 5.77 0.68
CA ILE A 42 1.20 5.14 -0.56
C ILE A 42 2.32 5.02 -1.58
N GLN A 43 3.07 6.11 -1.81
CA GLN A 43 4.18 6.10 -2.75
C GLN A 43 5.26 5.08 -2.41
N LYS A 44 5.52 4.84 -1.11
CA LYS A 44 6.45 3.80 -0.66
C LYS A 44 5.95 2.40 -1.05
N GLY A 45 4.68 2.11 -0.83
CA GLY A 45 4.06 0.84 -1.26
C GLY A 45 4.20 0.62 -2.76
N ARG A 46 3.83 1.62 -3.57
CA ARG A 46 3.94 1.57 -5.04
C ARG A 46 5.36 1.28 -5.53
N LYS A 47 6.35 2.04 -5.04
CA LYS A 47 7.76 1.92 -5.46
C LYS A 47 8.46 0.67 -4.91
N GLY A 48 7.79 -0.19 -4.17
CA GLY A 48 8.44 -1.38 -3.62
C GLY A 48 9.30 -1.14 -2.39
N ARG A 49 9.04 -0.08 -1.63
CA ARG A 49 9.67 0.06 -0.31
C ARG A 49 8.93 -0.84 0.67
N ARG A 50 9.68 -1.62 1.44
CA ARG A 50 9.10 -2.52 2.44
C ARG A 50 8.26 -1.74 3.44
N LEU A 51 7.00 -2.16 3.59
CA LEU A 51 6.02 -1.63 4.52
C LEU A 51 5.81 -2.61 5.68
N THR A 52 5.38 -2.08 6.83
CA THR A 52 4.91 -2.89 7.95
C THR A 52 3.55 -3.48 7.62
N MET A 53 3.16 -4.55 8.31
CA MET A 53 1.85 -5.19 8.10
C MET A 53 0.69 -4.20 8.30
N HIS A 54 0.78 -3.36 9.35
CA HIS A 54 -0.21 -2.34 9.63
C HIS A 54 -0.30 -1.31 8.49
N MET A 55 0.83 -0.91 7.91
CA MET A 55 0.83 0.03 6.79
C MET A 55 0.25 -0.57 5.50
N GLN A 56 0.51 -1.86 5.25
CA GLN A 56 -0.11 -2.56 4.11
C GLN A 56 -1.63 -2.64 4.28
N GLN A 57 -2.12 -2.93 5.49
CA GLN A 57 -3.55 -2.94 5.78
C GLN A 57 -4.19 -1.58 5.53
N LYS A 58 -3.56 -0.50 5.99
CA LYS A 58 -4.05 0.87 5.73
C LYS A 58 -4.19 1.17 4.24
N VAL A 59 -3.21 0.75 3.43
CA VAL A 59 -3.28 0.95 1.97
C VAL A 59 -4.43 0.13 1.37
N LEU A 60 -4.59 -1.12 1.78
CA LEU A 60 -5.67 -2.01 1.33
C LEU A 60 -7.06 -1.44 1.67
N ASP A 61 -7.27 -1.06 2.94
CA ASP A 61 -8.54 -0.50 3.41
C ASP A 61 -8.89 0.77 2.64
N THR A 62 -7.91 1.65 2.44
CA THR A 62 -8.11 2.90 1.71
C THR A 62 -8.45 2.66 0.23
N LEU A 63 -7.78 1.71 -0.42
CA LEU A 63 -8.07 1.36 -1.80
C LEU A 63 -9.47 0.75 -1.94
N ASN A 64 -9.86 -0.14 -1.03
CA ASN A 64 -11.20 -0.76 -1.03
C ASN A 64 -12.31 0.27 -0.77
N ILE A 65 -12.08 1.26 0.09
CA ILE A 65 -13.02 2.37 0.28
C ILE A 65 -13.16 3.18 -1.02
N TYR A 66 -12.04 3.48 -1.69
CA TYR A 66 -12.06 4.25 -2.93
C TYR A 66 -12.73 3.49 -4.09
N SER A 67 -12.48 2.18 -4.20
CA SER A 67 -12.89 1.34 -5.33
C SER A 67 -14.26 0.67 -5.16
N ALA A 68 -14.97 0.90 -4.05
CA ALA A 68 -16.29 0.34 -3.83
C ALA A 68 -17.25 0.62 -5.01
N PRO A 69 -18.02 -0.39 -5.49
CA PRO A 69 -18.29 -1.69 -4.86
C PRO A 69 -17.24 -2.78 -5.11
N GLU A 70 -16.19 -2.50 -5.88
CA GLU A 70 -15.10 -3.45 -6.12
C GLU A 70 -14.17 -3.52 -4.91
N SER A 71 -13.73 -4.73 -4.57
CA SER A 71 -12.83 -4.98 -3.45
C SER A 71 -11.59 -5.74 -3.90
N TYR A 72 -10.46 -5.34 -3.34
CA TYR A 72 -9.19 -6.01 -3.50
C TYR A 72 -8.85 -6.81 -2.25
N GLU A 73 -8.05 -7.85 -2.48
CA GLU A 73 -7.41 -8.61 -1.44
C GLU A 73 -5.96 -8.20 -1.28
N TRP A 74 -5.40 -8.52 -0.12
CA TRP A 74 -4.01 -8.20 0.19
C TRP A 74 -3.02 -8.73 -0.86
N ALA A 75 -3.30 -9.91 -1.43
CA ALA A 75 -2.47 -10.55 -2.46
C ALA A 75 -2.49 -9.81 -3.80
N ASP A 76 -3.52 -9.00 -4.06
CA ASP A 76 -3.62 -8.18 -5.28
C ASP A 76 -2.73 -6.94 -5.19
N LEU A 77 -2.40 -6.48 -3.99
CA LEU A 77 -1.62 -5.25 -3.78
C LEU A 77 -0.14 -5.53 -3.52
N PHE A 78 0.19 -6.63 -2.83
CA PHE A 78 1.53 -6.86 -2.28
C PHE A 78 2.03 -8.29 -2.53
N THR A 79 3.31 -8.42 -2.86
CA THR A 79 3.98 -9.73 -3.07
C THR A 79 4.67 -10.28 -1.81
N TYR A 80 4.69 -9.52 -0.71
CA TYR A 80 5.37 -9.88 0.54
C TYR A 80 4.58 -9.41 1.76
N ARG A 81 4.50 -10.20 2.83
CA ARG A 81 3.91 -9.71 4.09
C ARG A 81 4.89 -8.83 4.85
N GLY A 82 4.44 -7.64 5.22
CA GLY A 82 5.15 -6.76 6.14
C GLY A 82 5.39 -7.47 7.47
N LYS A 83 6.52 -7.19 8.13
CA LYS A 83 6.69 -7.69 9.50
C LYS A 83 5.71 -6.93 10.41
N LYS A 84 5.15 -7.64 11.39
CA LYS A 84 4.51 -7.00 12.54
C LYS A 84 5.64 -6.35 13.32
N ASP A 85 5.57 -5.05 13.57
CA ASP A 85 6.45 -4.43 14.56
C ASP A 85 6.13 -5.12 15.89
N LEU A 86 7.15 -5.79 16.45
CA LEU A 86 7.07 -6.48 17.75
C LEU A 86 6.89 -5.45 18.86
#